data_AF-A0A2N5ABR0-F1
#
_entry.id   AF-A0A2N5ABR0-F1
#
_cell.length_a   1.000
_cell.length_b   1.000
_cell.length_c   1.000
_cell.angle_alpha   90.00
_cell.angle_beta   90.00
_cell.angle_gamma   90.00
#
_symmetry.space_group_name_H-M   'P 1'
#
loop_
_entity.id
_entity.type
_entity.pdbx_description
1 polymer ?
#
loop_
_entity_poly.entity_id
_entity_poly.type
_entity_poly.pdbx_seq_one_letter_code
_entity_poly.pdbx_strand_id
1 'polypeptide(L)'
;MKFLGKLILWLLVALLLVIVGAWFLLQTHWGARQASAWLSNGTGWQVSFDAMEHDFSSPLHVQLQNVTFGREGKPATLVAKTVDIGFSTRQFSDPLHADEIVLNDGTLNLSPHSADLPFAADRLMLRNMAFNSPETGWALSAQRVTGGVSPWTPEAGNVLGKTAQIQMSAGSMTLNGVEASNVLIQGRIDQGEVTLSTLGADVARGTLTGNAKRSADGSWLVDNLQLNEIRLQSPASLAEFFAPLTTVPSLQIGRLDITDARLQGPDWAVTDLDLSLRNLTLSHGGWQSQDGTLSMNASEFIYGSLHFFDPILNAEFSPQGIALRQFSSRWEGGMVRTSGNWLRAGNALVLDDTAFAGLEYT
;
A
#
# COMPACT_ATOMS: atom_id res chain seq x y z
N MET A 1 -53.18 41.46 0.26
CA MET A 1 -52.41 40.47 1.04
C MET A 1 -52.84 39.02 0.83
N LYS A 2 -54.15 38.67 0.75
CA LYS A 2 -54.61 37.27 0.52
C LYS A 2 -54.31 36.69 -0.87
N PHE A 3 -54.20 37.51 -1.92
CA PHE A 3 -53.90 37.06 -3.29
C PHE A 3 -52.43 36.64 -3.46
N LEU A 4 -51.49 37.46 -2.98
CA LEU A 4 -50.05 37.16 -3.01
C LEU A 4 -49.72 35.87 -2.26
N GLY A 5 -50.32 35.67 -1.07
CA GLY A 5 -50.12 34.45 -0.28
C GLY A 5 -50.62 33.19 -1.00
N LYS A 6 -51.79 33.26 -1.66
CA LYS A 6 -52.30 32.15 -2.48
C LYS A 6 -51.43 31.87 -3.70
N LEU A 7 -50.93 32.90 -4.36
CA LEU A 7 -50.03 32.76 -5.50
C LEU A 7 -48.71 32.08 -5.10
N ILE A 8 -48.09 32.53 -4.01
CA ILE A 8 -46.87 31.91 -3.47
C ILE A 8 -47.12 30.44 -3.09
N LEU A 9 -48.25 30.14 -2.44
CA LEU A 9 -48.61 28.77 -2.10
C LEU A 9 -48.76 27.88 -3.34
N TRP A 10 -49.45 28.36 -4.38
CA TRP A 10 -49.60 27.62 -5.64
C TRP A 10 -48.24 27.39 -6.33
N LEU A 11 -47.35 28.37 -6.31
CA LEU A 11 -45.99 28.22 -6.85
C LEU A 11 -45.18 27.19 -6.05
N LEU A 12 -45.27 27.19 -4.72
CA LEU A 12 -44.60 26.19 -3.88
C LEU A 12 -45.14 24.78 -4.13
N VAL A 13 -46.46 24.62 -4.27
CA VAL A 13 -47.08 23.32 -4.60
C VAL A 13 -46.67 22.86 -6.00
N ALA A 14 -46.66 23.74 -6.98
CA ALA A 14 -46.21 23.41 -8.33
C ALA A 14 -44.73 23.01 -8.34
N LEU A 15 -43.88 23.74 -7.61
CA LEU A 15 -42.47 23.40 -7.44
C LEU A 15 -42.29 22.04 -6.78
N LEU A 16 -43.06 21.75 -5.72
CA LEU A 16 -43.03 20.45 -5.05
C LEU A 16 -43.41 19.31 -6.00
N LEU A 17 -44.47 19.48 -6.81
CA LEU A 17 -44.89 18.49 -7.80
C LEU A 17 -43.81 18.25 -8.87
N VAL A 18 -43.12 19.30 -9.31
CA VAL A 18 -41.98 19.18 -10.23
C VAL A 18 -40.83 18.41 -9.60
N ILE A 19 -40.48 18.69 -8.33
CA ILE A 19 -39.44 17.97 -7.61
C ILE A 19 -39.78 16.49 -7.46
N VAL A 20 -41.01 16.18 -7.04
CA VAL A 20 -41.48 14.79 -6.90
C VAL A 20 -41.51 14.08 -8.25
N GLY A 21 -41.96 14.75 -9.31
CA GLY A 21 -41.94 14.19 -10.68
C GLY A 21 -40.52 13.91 -11.16
N ALA A 22 -39.59 14.85 -10.97
CA ALA A 22 -38.18 14.66 -11.28
C ALA A 22 -37.55 13.51 -10.48
N TRP A 23 -37.89 13.40 -9.20
CA TRP A 23 -37.46 12.30 -8.33
C TRP A 23 -37.90 10.94 -8.88
N PHE A 24 -39.18 10.79 -9.26
CA PHE A 24 -39.66 9.54 -9.88
C PHE A 24 -38.98 9.25 -11.22
N LEU A 25 -38.74 10.28 -12.05
CA LEU A 25 -38.05 10.10 -13.33
C LEU A 25 -36.60 9.61 -13.14
N LEU A 26 -35.88 10.12 -12.14
CA LEU A 26 -34.51 9.69 -11.82
C LEU A 26 -34.42 8.21 -11.41
N GLN A 27 -35.51 7.63 -10.89
CA GLN A 27 -35.59 6.19 -10.62
C GLN A 27 -35.71 5.33 -11.88
N THR A 28 -35.95 5.94 -13.03
CA THR A 28 -36.07 5.24 -14.32
C THR A 28 -34.78 5.35 -15.13
N HIS A 29 -34.51 4.36 -15.98
CA HIS A 29 -33.38 4.40 -16.92
C HIS A 29 -33.35 5.64 -17.82
N TRP A 30 -34.53 6.14 -18.23
CA TRP A 30 -34.59 7.32 -19.08
C TRP A 30 -34.17 8.59 -18.33
N GLY A 31 -34.67 8.81 -17.12
CA GLY A 31 -34.32 9.99 -16.32
C GLY A 31 -32.87 9.93 -15.84
N ALA A 32 -32.38 8.76 -15.44
CA ALA A 32 -30.98 8.53 -15.10
C ALA A 32 -30.03 8.87 -16.27
N ARG A 33 -30.39 8.49 -17.50
CA ARG A 33 -29.62 8.84 -18.70
C ARG A 33 -29.58 10.35 -18.96
N GLN A 34 -30.71 11.04 -18.79
CA GLN A 34 -30.77 12.49 -18.97
C GLN A 34 -29.95 13.23 -17.90
N ALA A 35 -30.01 12.77 -16.65
CA ALA A 35 -29.20 13.30 -15.56
C ALA A 35 -27.70 13.04 -15.77
N SER A 36 -27.34 11.83 -16.19
CA SER A 36 -25.96 11.45 -16.55
C SER A 36 -25.39 12.36 -17.65
N ALA A 37 -26.18 12.61 -18.71
CA ALA A 37 -25.80 13.53 -19.78
C ALA A 37 -25.62 14.97 -19.28
N TRP A 38 -26.51 15.43 -18.41
CA TRP A 38 -26.40 16.76 -17.80
C TRP A 38 -25.17 16.90 -16.90
N LEU A 39 -24.84 15.90 -16.09
CA LEU A 39 -23.65 15.88 -15.23
C LEU A 39 -22.34 15.81 -16.03
N SER A 40 -22.37 15.19 -17.21
CA SER A 40 -21.19 15.05 -18.07
C SER A 40 -20.95 16.26 -18.98
N ASN A 41 -22.01 16.97 -19.39
CA ASN A 41 -21.89 18.00 -20.41
C ASN A 41 -21.16 19.26 -19.90
N GLY A 42 -20.01 19.56 -20.52
CA GLY A 42 -19.25 20.79 -20.25
C GLY A 42 -18.45 20.78 -18.94
N THR A 43 -18.37 19.65 -18.23
CA THR A 43 -17.66 19.53 -16.94
C THR A 43 -16.27 18.90 -17.06
N GLY A 44 -15.94 18.29 -18.21
CA GLY A 44 -14.71 17.51 -18.41
C GLY A 44 -14.73 16.13 -17.72
N TRP A 45 -15.85 15.80 -17.07
CA TRP A 45 -16.11 14.51 -16.44
C TRP A 45 -17.16 13.73 -17.23
N GLN A 46 -17.02 12.42 -17.21
CA GLN A 46 -18.01 11.49 -17.75
C GLN A 46 -18.63 10.73 -16.58
N VAL A 47 -19.93 10.90 -16.40
CA VAL A 47 -20.72 10.23 -15.36
C VAL A 47 -21.88 9.51 -16.02
N SER A 48 -22.06 8.23 -15.71
CA SER A 48 -23.25 7.48 -16.10
C SER A 48 -23.72 6.56 -14.99
N PHE A 49 -25.03 6.43 -14.86
CA PHE A 49 -25.67 5.47 -13.98
C PHE A 49 -27.01 5.04 -14.60
N ASP A 50 -27.46 3.84 -14.25
CA ASP A 50 -28.64 3.23 -14.84
C ASP A 50 -29.93 3.63 -14.13
N ALA A 51 -29.89 3.78 -12.81
CA ALA A 51 -31.03 4.18 -12.01
C ALA A 51 -30.56 4.80 -10.69
N MET A 52 -31.43 5.63 -10.11
CA MET A 52 -31.28 6.14 -8.75
C MET A 52 -32.32 5.47 -7.86
N GLU A 53 -31.88 4.89 -6.76
CA GLU A 53 -32.73 4.31 -5.73
C GLU A 53 -32.65 5.15 -4.45
N HIS A 54 -33.75 5.14 -3.71
CA HIS A 54 -33.90 5.88 -2.47
C HIS A 54 -34.75 5.06 -1.50
N ASP A 55 -34.29 4.93 -0.26
CA ASP A 55 -35.04 4.26 0.80
C ASP A 55 -35.56 5.31 1.78
N PHE A 56 -36.88 5.29 2.03
CA PHE A 56 -37.53 6.15 3.01
C PHE A 56 -37.05 5.89 4.45
N SER A 57 -36.48 4.71 4.73
CA SER A 57 -35.86 4.41 6.03
C SER A 57 -34.53 5.15 6.23
N SER A 58 -33.85 5.50 5.14
CA SER A 58 -32.58 6.25 5.11
C SER A 58 -32.72 7.47 4.18
N PRO A 59 -33.54 8.47 4.53
CA PRO A 59 -33.99 9.50 3.59
C PRO A 59 -32.88 10.42 3.08
N LEU A 60 -31.72 10.42 3.72
CA LEU A 60 -30.55 11.19 3.30
C LEU A 60 -29.54 10.36 2.48
N HIS A 61 -29.82 9.10 2.20
CA HIS A 61 -28.99 8.26 1.34
C HIS A 61 -29.60 8.12 -0.03
N VAL A 62 -28.77 8.26 -1.06
CA VAL A 62 -29.13 8.01 -2.45
C VAL A 62 -28.21 6.93 -2.99
N GLN A 63 -28.80 5.90 -3.58
CA GLN A 63 -28.05 4.82 -4.20
C GLN A 63 -28.12 4.94 -5.72
N LEU A 64 -26.98 4.85 -6.38
CA LEU A 64 -26.88 4.84 -7.84
C LEU A 64 -26.50 3.43 -8.30
N GLN A 65 -27.19 2.94 -9.33
CA GLN A 65 -27.00 1.60 -9.91
C GLN A 65 -26.13 1.67 -11.17
N ASN A 66 -25.22 0.70 -11.34
CA ASN A 66 -24.28 0.56 -12.46
C ASN A 66 -23.56 1.86 -12.81
N VAL A 67 -22.81 2.39 -11.85
CA VAL A 67 -22.13 3.67 -11.98
C VAL A 67 -20.83 3.51 -12.76
N THR A 68 -20.62 4.39 -13.71
CA THR A 68 -19.31 4.64 -14.33
C THR A 68 -18.95 6.11 -14.15
N PHE A 69 -17.74 6.36 -13.67
CA PHE A 69 -17.20 7.70 -13.47
C PHE A 69 -15.76 7.77 -13.98
N GLY A 70 -15.43 8.84 -14.69
CA GLY A 70 -14.09 9.06 -15.22
C GLY A 70 -13.98 10.39 -15.95
N ARG A 71 -12.86 10.60 -16.64
CA ARG A 71 -12.65 11.82 -17.44
C ARG A 71 -13.04 11.60 -18.90
N GLU A 72 -13.45 12.67 -19.56
CA GLU A 72 -13.75 12.64 -20.98
C GLU A 72 -12.52 12.16 -21.78
N GLY A 73 -12.72 11.19 -22.69
CA GLY A 73 -11.65 10.61 -23.51
C GLY A 73 -10.62 9.76 -22.77
N LYS A 74 -10.84 9.42 -21.49
CA LYS A 74 -9.96 8.54 -20.69
C LYS A 74 -10.71 7.27 -20.24
N PRO A 75 -9.99 6.19 -19.90
CA PRO A 75 -10.60 5.02 -19.26
C PRO A 75 -11.35 5.43 -17.98
N ALA A 76 -12.40 4.68 -17.65
CA ALA A 76 -13.17 4.92 -16.44
C ALA A 76 -12.31 4.76 -15.17
N THR A 77 -12.36 5.76 -14.30
CA THR A 77 -11.70 5.77 -12.99
C THR A 77 -12.45 4.89 -12.00
N LEU A 78 -13.77 4.86 -12.09
CA LEU A 78 -14.64 4.03 -11.27
C LEU A 78 -15.66 3.34 -12.18
N VAL A 79 -15.82 2.04 -11.96
CA VAL A 79 -16.97 1.26 -12.43
C VAL A 79 -17.49 0.50 -11.21
N ALA A 80 -18.71 0.70 -10.78
CA ALA A 80 -19.28 0.03 -9.61
C ALA A 80 -20.73 -0.40 -9.85
N LYS A 81 -21.12 -1.54 -9.29
CA LYS A 81 -22.53 -1.96 -9.35
C LYS A 81 -23.41 -1.02 -8.56
N THR A 82 -22.97 -0.60 -7.37
CA THR A 82 -23.70 0.41 -6.61
C THR A 82 -22.77 1.44 -5.99
N VAL A 83 -23.25 2.68 -5.94
CA VAL A 83 -22.64 3.79 -5.20
C VAL A 83 -23.72 4.35 -4.28
N ASP A 84 -23.53 4.20 -2.98
CA ASP A 84 -24.39 4.82 -1.97
C ASP A 84 -23.75 6.14 -1.53
N ILE A 85 -24.54 7.21 -1.51
CA ILE A 85 -24.10 8.56 -1.12
C ILE A 85 -25.01 9.03 0.02
N GLY A 86 -24.43 9.14 1.20
CA GLY A 86 -25.06 9.71 2.39
C GLY A 86 -24.84 11.22 2.43
N PHE A 87 -25.93 11.98 2.48
CA PHE A 87 -25.91 13.44 2.60
C PHE A 87 -26.20 13.88 4.03
N SER A 88 -25.86 15.13 4.34
CA SER A 88 -26.25 15.79 5.57
C SER A 88 -26.68 17.23 5.30
N THR A 89 -27.19 17.93 6.31
CA THR A 89 -27.53 19.35 6.20
C THR A 89 -26.33 20.24 5.87
N ARG A 90 -25.10 19.71 5.93
CA ARG A 90 -23.88 20.40 5.48
C ARG A 90 -23.95 20.84 4.02
N GLN A 91 -24.76 20.21 3.16
CA GLN A 91 -24.90 20.62 1.76
C GLN A 91 -25.27 22.11 1.58
N PHE A 92 -25.89 22.75 2.59
CA PHE A 92 -26.21 24.18 2.54
C PHE A 92 -25.02 25.10 2.82
N SER A 93 -23.99 24.62 3.52
CA SER A 93 -22.78 25.38 3.86
C SER A 93 -21.55 24.96 3.05
N ASP A 94 -21.46 23.68 2.68
CA ASP A 94 -20.34 23.06 1.99
C ASP A 94 -20.89 22.04 0.99
N PRO A 95 -21.29 22.50 -0.21
CA PRO A 95 -21.88 21.64 -1.23
C PRO A 95 -20.85 20.67 -1.80
N LEU A 96 -21.30 19.49 -2.28
CA LEU A 96 -20.45 18.42 -2.84
C LEU A 96 -19.57 17.68 -1.81
N HIS A 97 -19.82 17.91 -0.51
CA HIS A 97 -19.18 17.18 0.57
C HIS A 97 -20.16 16.21 1.24
N ALA A 98 -20.07 14.92 0.91
CA ALA A 98 -20.95 13.89 1.47
C ALA A 98 -20.58 13.53 2.93
N ASP A 99 -21.50 12.97 3.69
CA ASP A 99 -21.17 12.32 4.98
C ASP A 99 -20.46 10.98 4.73
N GLU A 100 -21.00 10.19 3.81
CA GLU A 100 -20.45 8.88 3.47
C GLU A 100 -20.62 8.60 1.97
N ILE A 101 -19.61 7.97 1.37
CA ILE A 101 -19.72 7.38 0.04
C ILE A 101 -19.31 5.91 0.15
N VAL A 102 -20.19 4.99 -0.24
CA VAL A 102 -19.91 3.55 -0.25
C VAL A 102 -19.88 3.03 -1.68
N LEU A 103 -18.75 2.48 -2.09
CA LEU A 103 -18.54 1.86 -3.40
C LEU A 103 -18.65 0.34 -3.25
N ASN A 104 -19.53 -0.29 -4.04
CA ASN A 104 -19.77 -1.73 -3.98
C ASN A 104 -19.51 -2.42 -5.32
N ASP A 105 -18.84 -3.58 -5.24
CA ASP A 105 -18.70 -4.55 -6.33
C ASP A 105 -18.26 -3.89 -7.65
N GLY A 106 -17.04 -3.37 -7.66
CA GLY A 106 -16.56 -2.52 -8.75
C GLY A 106 -15.05 -2.55 -8.93
N THR A 107 -14.55 -1.67 -9.78
CA THR A 107 -13.13 -1.43 -10.03
C THR A 107 -12.82 0.05 -9.89
N LEU A 108 -11.75 0.35 -9.17
CA LEU A 108 -11.10 1.65 -9.09
C LEU A 108 -9.78 1.59 -9.87
N ASN A 109 -9.65 2.43 -10.90
CA ASN A 109 -8.44 2.58 -11.69
C ASN A 109 -7.84 3.96 -11.37
N LEU A 110 -6.83 3.97 -10.50
CA LEU A 110 -6.14 5.21 -10.13
C LEU A 110 -4.95 5.47 -11.03
N SER A 111 -4.79 6.74 -11.41
CA SER A 111 -3.63 7.25 -12.13
C SER A 111 -2.99 8.38 -11.30
N PRO A 112 -1.65 8.50 -11.29
CA PRO A 112 -0.93 9.53 -10.52
C PRO A 112 -1.24 10.96 -10.99
N HIS A 113 -1.76 11.11 -12.21
CA HIS A 113 -2.24 12.38 -12.76
C HIS A 113 -3.76 12.57 -12.53
N SER A 114 -4.29 12.01 -11.45
CA SER A 114 -5.69 12.20 -11.07
C SER A 114 -5.96 13.69 -10.91
N ALA A 115 -6.94 14.19 -11.67
CA ALA A 115 -7.46 15.54 -11.49
C ALA A 115 -7.97 15.73 -10.07
N ASP A 116 -8.12 17.00 -9.69
CA ASP A 116 -8.95 17.37 -8.54
C ASP A 116 -10.35 16.76 -8.72
N LEU A 117 -10.71 15.81 -7.85
CA LEU A 117 -12.06 15.30 -7.80
C LEU A 117 -12.96 16.41 -7.23
N PRO A 118 -14.11 16.71 -7.85
CA PRO A 118 -14.93 17.85 -7.46
C PRO A 118 -15.80 17.59 -6.22
N PHE A 119 -15.60 16.47 -5.51
CA PHE A 119 -16.39 16.05 -4.37
C PHE A 119 -15.52 15.36 -3.32
N ALA A 120 -15.97 15.41 -2.07
CA ALA A 120 -15.31 14.83 -0.92
C ALA A 120 -16.33 14.12 -0.01
N ALA A 121 -15.86 13.37 0.98
CA ALA A 121 -16.72 12.79 2.00
C ALA A 121 -16.03 12.72 3.37
N ASP A 122 -16.81 12.78 4.45
CA ASP A 122 -16.28 12.48 5.79
C ASP A 122 -15.79 11.02 5.87
N ARG A 123 -16.36 10.11 5.07
CA ARG A 123 -15.93 8.71 4.92
C ARG A 123 -16.09 8.21 3.49
N LEU A 124 -15.04 7.61 2.93
CA LEU A 124 -15.11 6.78 1.73
C LEU A 124 -14.97 5.31 2.15
N MET A 125 -15.96 4.49 1.81
CA MET A 125 -15.99 3.06 2.12
C MET A 125 -15.96 2.23 0.84
N LEU A 126 -15.15 1.18 0.85
CA LEU A 126 -15.01 0.22 -0.23
C LEU A 126 -15.55 -1.14 0.21
N ARG A 127 -16.36 -1.78 -0.62
CA ARG A 127 -16.91 -3.11 -0.38
C ARG A 127 -16.72 -3.97 -1.61
N ASN A 128 -15.88 -4.99 -1.49
CA ASN A 128 -15.57 -5.93 -2.58
C ASN A 128 -15.13 -5.23 -3.88
N MET A 129 -14.22 -4.26 -3.76
CA MET A 129 -13.68 -3.53 -4.91
C MET A 129 -12.44 -4.23 -5.50
N ALA A 130 -12.18 -3.99 -6.77
CA ALA A 130 -10.88 -4.19 -7.39
C ALA A 130 -10.16 -2.85 -7.49
N PHE A 131 -8.84 -2.87 -7.36
CA PHE A 131 -8.00 -1.68 -7.43
C PHE A 131 -6.88 -1.93 -8.44
N ASN A 132 -6.65 -0.98 -9.34
CA ASN A 132 -5.53 -1.02 -10.26
C ASN A 132 -4.83 0.35 -10.28
N SER A 133 -3.51 0.34 -10.18
CA SER A 133 -2.67 1.52 -10.28
C SER A 133 -1.46 1.25 -11.16
N PRO A 134 -1.64 1.22 -12.50
CA PRO A 134 -0.59 0.83 -13.43
C PRO A 134 0.50 1.90 -13.63
N GLU A 135 0.19 3.16 -13.32
CA GLU A 135 1.04 4.31 -13.67
C GLU A 135 1.86 4.88 -12.50
N THR A 136 1.69 4.38 -11.27
CA THR A 136 2.25 4.99 -10.04
C THR A 136 3.72 4.66 -9.72
N GLY A 137 4.51 4.15 -10.67
CA GLY A 137 5.88 3.67 -10.41
C GLY A 137 5.95 2.38 -9.56
N TRP A 138 4.87 2.05 -8.85
CA TRP A 138 4.56 0.72 -8.33
C TRP A 138 3.40 0.13 -9.10
N ALA A 139 3.62 -1.03 -9.72
CA ALA A 139 2.56 -1.80 -10.36
C ALA A 139 1.75 -2.49 -9.26
N LEU A 140 0.67 -1.84 -8.83
CA LEU A 140 -0.22 -2.33 -7.78
C LEU A 140 -1.56 -2.74 -8.37
N SER A 141 -1.97 -3.98 -8.11
CA SER A 141 -3.34 -4.44 -8.33
C SER A 141 -3.85 -5.18 -7.09
N ALA A 142 -5.15 -5.07 -6.80
CA ALA A 142 -5.76 -5.78 -5.68
C ALA A 142 -7.21 -6.16 -5.99
N GLN A 143 -7.67 -7.25 -5.39
CA GLN A 143 -9.04 -7.75 -5.52
C GLN A 143 -9.67 -8.00 -4.16
N ARG A 144 -11.00 -7.94 -4.11
CA ARG A 144 -11.80 -8.07 -2.89
C ARG A 144 -11.39 -7.05 -1.82
N VAL A 145 -11.08 -5.83 -2.26
CA VAL A 145 -10.69 -4.71 -1.39
C VAL A 145 -11.90 -4.26 -0.59
N THR A 146 -11.77 -4.25 0.73
CA THR A 146 -12.80 -3.80 1.67
C THR A 146 -12.17 -2.96 2.77
N GLY A 147 -12.77 -1.83 3.09
CA GLY A 147 -12.22 -0.89 4.08
C GLY A 147 -12.71 0.53 3.87
N GLY A 148 -11.96 1.51 4.37
CA GLY A 148 -12.30 2.90 4.16
C GLY A 148 -11.19 3.89 4.49
N VAL A 149 -11.49 5.14 4.16
CA VAL A 149 -10.64 6.32 4.35
C VAL A 149 -11.46 7.42 5.01
N SER A 150 -10.91 8.06 6.04
CA SER A 150 -11.63 9.12 6.78
C SER A 150 -10.68 10.16 7.42
N PRO A 151 -10.89 11.47 7.18
CA PRO A 151 -11.75 12.01 6.13
C PRO A 151 -11.24 11.65 4.74
N TRP A 152 -12.12 11.64 3.74
CA TRP A 152 -11.72 11.48 2.33
C TRP A 152 -11.86 12.81 1.59
N THR A 153 -10.74 13.52 1.49
CA THR A 153 -10.66 14.85 0.87
C THR A 153 -9.64 14.82 -0.27
N PRO A 154 -10.01 14.26 -1.45
CA PRO A 154 -9.08 14.11 -2.56
C PRO A 154 -8.56 15.46 -3.08
N GLU A 155 -7.28 15.49 -3.44
CA GLU A 155 -6.63 16.64 -4.11
C GLU A 155 -5.79 16.13 -5.29
N ALA A 156 -5.40 17.02 -6.21
CA ALA A 156 -4.49 16.68 -7.31
C ALA A 156 -3.22 16.00 -6.78
N GLY A 157 -2.93 14.83 -7.34
CA GLY A 157 -1.81 13.97 -6.92
C GLY A 157 -2.01 13.25 -5.56
N ASN A 158 -3.05 13.56 -4.80
CA ASN A 158 -3.36 12.98 -3.49
C ASN A 158 -4.81 12.49 -3.43
N VAL A 159 -5.09 11.39 -4.13
CA VAL A 159 -6.43 10.77 -4.25
C VAL A 159 -7.11 10.40 -2.93
N LEU A 160 -6.35 10.17 -1.86
CA LEU A 160 -6.89 9.87 -0.53
C LEU A 160 -6.98 11.12 0.38
N GLY A 161 -6.41 12.24 -0.06
CA GLY A 161 -6.22 13.45 0.72
C GLY A 161 -4.88 13.54 1.45
N LYS A 162 -4.60 14.72 2.01
CA LYS A 162 -3.36 15.01 2.74
C LYS A 162 -3.39 14.57 4.21
N THR A 163 -4.58 14.41 4.78
CA THR A 163 -4.76 13.94 6.15
C THR A 163 -5.93 12.96 6.18
N ALA A 164 -5.66 11.70 6.49
CA ALA A 164 -6.69 10.67 6.49
C ALA A 164 -6.26 9.47 7.35
N GLN A 165 -7.21 8.82 8.01
CA GLN A 165 -7.07 7.46 8.53
C GLN A 165 -7.39 6.47 7.41
N ILE A 166 -6.66 5.35 7.37
CA ILE A 166 -6.81 4.29 6.38
C ILE A 166 -6.96 2.97 7.13
N GLN A 167 -8.00 2.23 6.78
CA GLN A 167 -8.15 0.84 7.19
C GLN A 167 -8.64 0.06 5.99
N MET A 168 -7.80 -0.79 5.44
CA MET A 168 -8.11 -1.58 4.25
C MET A 168 -7.68 -3.03 4.43
N SER A 169 -8.45 -3.90 3.81
CA SER A 169 -8.10 -5.30 3.60
C SER A 169 -8.26 -5.64 2.12
N ALA A 170 -7.47 -6.59 1.63
CA ALA A 170 -7.63 -7.12 0.30
C ALA A 170 -7.50 -8.64 0.33
N GLY A 171 -8.34 -9.30 -0.46
CA GLY A 171 -8.28 -10.74 -0.58
C GLY A 171 -7.05 -11.22 -1.32
N SER A 172 -6.63 -10.49 -2.33
CA SER A 172 -5.37 -10.66 -3.04
C SER A 172 -4.83 -9.31 -3.49
N MET A 173 -3.50 -9.23 -3.59
CA MET A 173 -2.77 -8.05 -4.04
C MET A 173 -1.54 -8.51 -4.80
N THR A 174 -1.18 -7.80 -5.86
CA THR A 174 0.11 -7.94 -6.53
C THR A 174 0.80 -6.59 -6.48
N LEU A 175 2.02 -6.56 -5.95
CA LEU A 175 2.87 -5.37 -5.88
C LEU A 175 4.19 -5.67 -6.56
N ASN A 176 4.48 -5.01 -7.68
CA ASN A 176 5.72 -5.19 -8.45
C ASN A 176 6.00 -6.68 -8.79
N GLY A 177 4.95 -7.44 -9.09
CA GLY A 177 5.04 -8.88 -9.41
C GLY A 177 5.06 -9.81 -8.20
N VAL A 178 5.16 -9.29 -6.97
CA VAL A 178 5.04 -10.10 -5.74
C VAL A 178 3.57 -10.23 -5.39
N GLU A 179 3.08 -11.46 -5.39
CA GLU A 179 1.71 -11.80 -4.99
C GLU A 179 1.60 -11.93 -3.47
N ALA A 180 0.52 -11.37 -2.94
CA ALA A 180 0.12 -11.45 -1.55
C ALA A 180 -1.38 -11.75 -1.43
N SER A 181 -1.78 -12.42 -0.35
CA SER A 181 -3.18 -12.68 0.00
C SER A 181 -3.46 -12.30 1.45
N ASN A 182 -4.75 -12.19 1.79
CA ASN A 182 -5.20 -11.84 3.16
C ASN A 182 -4.52 -10.57 3.69
N VAL A 183 -4.44 -9.56 2.82
CA VAL A 183 -3.74 -8.31 3.09
C VAL A 183 -4.56 -7.48 4.06
N LEU A 184 -3.91 -6.89 5.06
CA LEU A 184 -4.44 -5.93 6.01
C LEU A 184 -3.48 -4.74 6.11
N ILE A 185 -4.01 -3.54 5.94
CA ILE A 185 -3.29 -2.28 6.08
C ILE A 185 -4.11 -1.37 6.99
N GLN A 186 -3.47 -0.87 8.04
CA GLN A 186 -4.01 0.18 8.89
C GLN A 186 -2.98 1.27 9.06
N GLY A 187 -3.42 2.52 9.00
CA GLY A 187 -2.50 3.63 9.09
C GLY A 187 -3.18 4.99 8.94
N ARG A 188 -2.35 6.00 8.76
CA ARG A 188 -2.76 7.37 8.55
C ARG A 188 -1.84 8.10 7.59
N ILE A 189 -2.40 9.03 6.84
CA ILE A 189 -1.69 10.06 6.08
C ILE A 189 -1.74 11.34 6.91
N ASP A 190 -0.61 12.05 6.97
CA ASP A 190 -0.50 13.34 7.63
C ASP A 190 0.51 14.22 6.90
N GLN A 191 0.00 15.17 6.11
CA GLN A 191 0.79 16.14 5.33
C GLN A 191 1.92 15.53 4.50
N GLY A 192 1.63 14.41 3.81
CA GLY A 192 2.59 13.71 2.95
C GLY A 192 3.43 12.65 3.67
N GLU A 193 3.36 12.57 5.00
CA GLU A 193 3.84 11.41 5.76
C GLU A 193 2.77 10.31 5.77
N VAL A 194 3.19 9.06 5.67
CA VAL A 194 2.31 7.89 5.75
C VAL A 194 2.79 7.02 6.89
N THR A 195 2.00 6.87 7.95
CA THR A 195 2.27 5.93 9.04
C THR A 195 1.39 4.70 8.87
N LEU A 196 1.99 3.53 8.69
CA LEU A 196 1.34 2.23 8.62
C LEU A 196 1.51 1.54 9.97
N SER A 197 0.49 1.67 10.83
CA SER A 197 0.51 1.08 12.18
C SER A 197 0.34 -0.44 12.17
N THR A 198 -0.24 -0.98 11.09
CA THR A 198 -0.38 -2.42 10.90
C THR A 198 -0.27 -2.76 9.43
N LEU A 199 0.66 -3.67 9.13
CA LEU A 199 0.80 -4.35 7.86
C LEU A 199 0.73 -5.84 8.16
N GLY A 200 -0.09 -6.55 7.40
CA GLY A 200 -0.23 -8.00 7.48
C GLY A 200 -0.55 -8.57 6.10
N ALA A 201 0.11 -9.65 5.71
CA ALA A 201 -0.21 -10.38 4.49
C ALA A 201 0.39 -11.79 4.53
N ASP A 202 -0.24 -12.71 3.81
CA ASP A 202 0.41 -13.93 3.37
C ASP A 202 1.17 -13.62 2.08
N VAL A 203 2.47 -13.89 2.03
CA VAL A 203 3.34 -13.55 0.89
C VAL A 203 4.36 -14.66 0.67
N ALA A 204 4.57 -15.03 -0.59
CA ALA A 204 5.56 -16.05 -0.96
C ALA A 204 5.44 -17.34 -0.11
N ARG A 205 4.20 -17.82 0.10
CA ARG A 205 3.81 -18.96 0.94
C ARG A 205 4.02 -18.82 2.46
N GLY A 206 4.62 -17.72 2.91
CA GLY A 206 4.80 -17.40 4.32
C GLY A 206 3.92 -16.24 4.75
N THR A 207 4.28 -15.61 5.86
CA THR A 207 3.58 -14.45 6.42
C THR A 207 4.51 -13.25 6.57
N LEU A 208 3.96 -12.06 6.39
CA LEU A 208 4.59 -10.78 6.66
C LEU A 208 3.72 -10.00 7.63
N THR A 209 4.32 -9.48 8.70
CA THR A 209 3.66 -8.55 9.61
C THR A 209 4.59 -7.43 10.03
N GLY A 210 4.07 -6.24 10.26
CA GLY A 210 4.91 -5.15 10.70
C GLY A 210 4.24 -3.80 10.74
N ASN A 211 5.06 -2.78 10.93
CA ASN A 211 4.70 -1.38 10.90
C ASN A 211 5.84 -0.55 10.32
N ALA A 212 5.47 0.53 9.66
CA ALA A 212 6.44 1.41 9.00
C ALA A 212 5.87 2.82 8.85
N LYS A 213 6.77 3.80 8.75
CA LYS A 213 6.47 5.17 8.39
C LYS A 213 7.24 5.54 7.12
N ARG A 214 6.56 6.17 6.18
CA ARG A 214 7.18 6.85 5.04
C ARG A 214 7.13 8.35 5.30
N SER A 215 8.29 8.99 5.30
CA SER A 215 8.45 10.43 5.43
C SER A 215 8.11 11.14 4.10
N ALA A 216 7.86 12.45 4.17
CA ALA A 216 7.50 13.25 3.00
C ALA A 216 8.62 13.32 1.93
N ASP A 217 9.88 13.18 2.33
CA ASP A 217 11.05 13.08 1.44
C ASP A 217 11.16 11.71 0.75
N GLY A 218 10.32 10.73 1.13
CA GLY A 218 10.34 9.36 0.62
C GLY A 218 11.21 8.40 1.43
N SER A 219 11.86 8.85 2.50
CA SER A 219 12.58 7.99 3.44
C SER A 219 11.62 7.07 4.19
N TRP A 220 12.10 5.89 4.56
CA TRP A 220 11.35 4.90 5.31
C TRP A 220 11.94 4.65 6.69
N LEU A 221 11.05 4.51 7.67
CA LEU A 221 11.33 3.99 9.00
C LEU A 221 10.49 2.72 9.18
N VAL A 222 11.15 1.58 9.35
CA VAL A 222 10.52 0.31 9.69
C VAL A 222 10.76 0.09 11.18
N ASP A 223 9.73 0.28 12.00
CA ASP A 223 9.87 0.09 13.45
C ASP A 223 10.05 -1.40 13.78
N ASN A 224 9.19 -2.24 13.22
CA ASN A 224 9.25 -3.69 13.31
C ASN A 224 8.71 -4.35 12.04
N LEU A 225 9.47 -5.29 11.49
CA LEU A 225 9.04 -6.16 10.40
C LEU A 225 9.39 -7.60 10.70
N GLN A 226 8.42 -8.49 10.59
CA GLN A 226 8.59 -9.92 10.77
C GLN A 226 8.17 -10.66 9.50
N LEU A 227 9.03 -11.54 9.02
CA LEU A 227 8.75 -12.45 7.92
C LEU A 227 8.94 -13.89 8.40
N ASN A 228 7.94 -14.74 8.20
CA ASN A 228 8.02 -16.15 8.60
C ASN A 228 7.74 -17.05 7.40
N GLU A 229 8.52 -18.13 7.26
CA GLU A 229 8.30 -19.20 6.29
C GLU A 229 8.30 -18.73 4.83
N ILE A 230 9.05 -17.68 4.52
CA ILE A 230 9.11 -17.11 3.17
C ILE A 230 9.75 -18.12 2.21
N ARG A 231 9.12 -18.34 1.05
CA ARG A 231 9.61 -19.20 -0.03
C ARG A 231 9.58 -18.42 -1.33
N LEU A 232 10.71 -17.82 -1.69
CA LEU A 232 10.81 -16.92 -2.84
C LEU A 232 11.86 -17.40 -3.85
N GLN A 233 11.46 -17.42 -5.12
CA GLN A 233 12.37 -17.64 -6.24
C GLN A 233 12.39 -16.38 -7.10
N SER A 234 13.57 -15.82 -7.32
CA SER A 234 13.80 -14.61 -8.11
C SER A 234 14.59 -14.94 -9.37
N PRO A 235 14.29 -14.32 -10.52
CA PRO A 235 15.16 -14.38 -11.69
C PRO A 235 16.38 -13.45 -11.56
N ALA A 236 16.43 -12.60 -10.54
CA ALA A 236 17.46 -11.58 -10.36
C ALA A 236 18.71 -12.12 -9.64
N SER A 237 19.88 -11.59 -10.01
CA SER A 237 21.12 -11.80 -9.23
C SER A 237 20.98 -11.27 -7.81
N LEU A 238 21.87 -11.67 -6.89
CA LEU A 238 21.79 -11.27 -5.49
C LEU A 238 21.84 -9.74 -5.31
N ALA A 239 22.69 -9.07 -6.09
CA ALA A 239 22.83 -7.61 -6.07
C ALA A 239 21.57 -6.91 -6.59
N GLU A 240 20.99 -7.39 -7.69
CA GLU A 240 19.74 -6.85 -8.25
C GLU A 240 18.54 -7.08 -7.31
N PHE A 241 18.51 -8.22 -6.62
CA PHE A 241 17.46 -8.53 -5.65
C PHE A 241 17.40 -7.49 -4.51
N PHE A 242 18.56 -7.04 -4.03
CA PHE A 242 18.64 -6.02 -2.96
C PHE A 242 18.75 -4.58 -3.46
N ALA A 243 18.92 -4.36 -4.78
CA ALA A 243 19.02 -3.02 -5.36
C ALA A 243 17.89 -2.06 -4.95
N PRO A 244 16.60 -2.49 -4.85
CA PRO A 244 15.52 -1.61 -4.42
C PRO A 244 15.75 -0.94 -3.06
N LEU A 245 16.46 -1.59 -2.12
CA LEU A 245 16.78 -1.02 -0.81
C LEU A 245 17.71 0.20 -0.89
N THR A 246 18.38 0.39 -2.02
CA THR A 246 19.29 1.52 -2.28
C THR A 246 18.64 2.65 -3.08
N THR A 247 17.42 2.43 -3.60
CA THR A 247 16.69 3.41 -4.42
C THR A 247 15.92 4.44 -3.60
N VAL A 248 15.65 4.14 -2.33
CA VAL A 248 15.01 5.08 -1.40
C VAL A 248 16.07 6.00 -0.77
N PRO A 249 15.73 7.26 -0.44
CA PRO A 249 16.71 8.21 0.13
C PRO A 249 17.38 7.71 1.41
N SER A 250 16.56 7.12 2.29
CA SER A 250 16.99 6.47 3.53
C SER A 250 16.00 5.37 3.91
N LEU A 251 16.51 4.27 4.45
CA LEU A 251 15.75 3.18 5.06
C LEU A 251 16.32 2.89 6.45
N GLN A 252 15.61 3.35 7.47
CA GLN A 252 15.90 3.03 8.87
C GLN A 252 15.14 1.78 9.28
N ILE A 253 15.84 0.81 9.86
CA ILE A 253 15.31 -0.45 10.36
C ILE A 253 15.54 -0.47 11.87
N GLY A 254 14.45 -0.36 12.63
CA GLY A 254 14.45 -0.58 14.07
C GLY A 254 14.64 -2.07 14.37
N ARG A 255 13.77 -2.91 13.81
CA ARG A 255 13.84 -4.37 13.94
C ARG A 255 13.32 -5.08 12.68
N LEU A 256 14.10 -6.04 12.20
CA LEU A 256 13.72 -6.98 11.16
C LEU A 256 14.02 -8.39 11.66
N ASP A 257 12.99 -9.24 11.75
CA ASP A 257 13.15 -10.66 12.03
C ASP A 257 12.66 -11.49 10.84
N ILE A 258 13.47 -12.45 10.43
CA ILE A 258 13.16 -13.44 9.41
C ILE A 258 13.30 -14.80 10.09
N THR A 259 12.29 -15.66 9.96
CA THR A 259 12.31 -17.03 10.51
C THR A 259 12.02 -18.02 9.40
N ASP A 260 12.84 -19.06 9.31
CA ASP A 260 12.73 -20.14 8.33
C ASP A 260 12.45 -19.62 6.91
N ALA A 261 13.33 -18.81 6.33
CA ALA A 261 13.18 -18.35 4.94
C ALA A 261 14.00 -19.19 3.95
N ARG A 262 13.46 -19.42 2.76
CA ARG A 262 14.18 -19.98 1.61
C ARG A 262 14.08 -19.02 0.44
N LEU A 263 15.21 -18.49 0.03
CA LEU A 263 15.32 -17.53 -1.06
C LEU A 263 16.30 -18.08 -2.10
N GLN A 264 15.93 -18.01 -3.37
CA GLN A 264 16.75 -18.54 -4.45
C GLN A 264 16.77 -17.57 -5.64
N GLY A 265 17.96 -17.36 -6.20
CA GLY A 265 18.16 -16.72 -7.50
C GLY A 265 18.92 -17.61 -8.48
N PRO A 266 19.44 -17.04 -9.59
CA PRO A 266 20.15 -17.80 -10.61
C PRO A 266 21.46 -18.43 -10.13
N ASP A 267 22.22 -17.69 -9.32
CA ASP A 267 23.58 -18.02 -8.86
C ASP A 267 23.71 -17.93 -7.33
N TRP A 268 22.61 -17.80 -6.61
CA TRP A 268 22.59 -17.70 -5.17
C TRP A 268 21.39 -18.41 -4.56
N ALA A 269 21.55 -18.93 -3.35
CA ALA A 269 20.45 -19.48 -2.57
C ALA A 269 20.76 -19.38 -1.08
N VAL A 270 19.72 -19.26 -0.27
CA VAL A 270 19.79 -19.45 1.18
C VAL A 270 18.63 -20.31 1.62
N THR A 271 18.92 -21.30 2.45
CA THR A 271 17.95 -22.31 2.91
C THR A 271 17.81 -22.24 4.42
N ASP A 272 16.57 -22.29 4.91
CA ASP A 272 16.20 -22.25 6.33
C ASP A 272 16.88 -21.09 7.08
N LEU A 273 16.82 -19.90 6.49
CA LEU A 273 17.39 -18.67 7.05
C LEU A 273 16.58 -18.19 8.25
N ASP A 274 17.25 -18.06 9.39
CA ASP A 274 16.83 -17.21 10.49
C ASP A 274 17.74 -15.99 10.55
N LEU A 275 17.16 -14.79 10.67
CA LEU A 275 17.90 -13.54 10.73
C LEU A 275 17.21 -12.57 11.68
N SER A 276 17.98 -11.91 12.54
CA SER A 276 17.53 -10.76 13.33
C SER A 276 18.48 -9.60 13.06
N LEU A 277 17.93 -8.48 12.59
CA LEU A 277 18.63 -7.24 12.32
C LEU A 277 17.99 -6.11 13.15
N ARG A 278 18.83 -5.29 13.81
CA ARG A 278 18.37 -4.17 14.65
C ARG A 278 19.18 -2.92 14.41
N ASN A 279 18.52 -1.77 14.54
CA ASN A 279 19.09 -0.42 14.53
C ASN A 279 20.06 -0.16 13.37
N LEU A 280 19.63 -0.42 12.13
CA LEU A 280 20.44 -0.19 10.93
C LEU A 280 19.76 0.84 10.02
N THR A 281 20.51 1.84 9.57
CA THR A 281 20.06 2.79 8.55
C THR A 281 20.84 2.58 7.27
N LEU A 282 20.15 2.33 6.17
CA LEU A 282 20.71 2.29 4.82
C LEU A 282 20.46 3.65 4.14
N SER A 283 21.50 4.31 3.65
CA SER A 283 21.36 5.56 2.91
C SER A 283 22.57 5.81 2.02
N HIS A 284 22.35 6.44 0.85
CA HIS A 284 23.42 6.84 -0.08
C HIS A 284 24.40 5.70 -0.44
N GLY A 285 23.90 4.47 -0.62
CA GLY A 285 24.71 3.29 -0.94
C GLY A 285 25.57 2.75 0.20
N GLY A 286 25.42 3.29 1.42
CA GLY A 286 26.12 2.83 2.62
C GLY A 286 25.17 2.54 3.77
N TRP A 287 25.77 2.19 4.91
CA TRP A 287 25.05 1.92 6.15
C TRP A 287 25.52 2.86 7.27
N GLN A 288 24.65 3.08 8.25
CA GLN A 288 24.89 3.88 9.45
C GLN A 288 24.22 3.18 10.63
N SER A 289 24.89 3.17 11.78
CA SER A 289 24.34 2.63 13.02
C SER A 289 25.13 3.14 14.23
N GLN A 290 24.46 3.24 15.38
CA GLN A 290 25.10 3.56 16.66
C GLN A 290 25.41 2.28 17.46
N ASP A 291 24.50 1.31 17.43
CA ASP A 291 24.49 0.10 18.27
C ASP A 291 23.81 -1.10 17.56
N GLY A 292 23.91 -1.16 16.24
CA GLY A 292 23.19 -2.13 15.42
C GLY A 292 23.71 -3.55 15.61
N THR A 293 22.82 -4.53 15.41
CA THR A 293 23.16 -5.95 15.53
C THR A 293 22.58 -6.73 14.36
N LEU A 294 23.34 -7.70 13.88
CA LEU A 294 22.91 -8.71 12.93
C LEU A 294 23.27 -10.08 13.50
N SER A 295 22.28 -10.94 13.63
CA SER A 295 22.47 -12.36 13.90
C SER A 295 21.78 -13.13 12.79
N MET A 296 22.47 -14.11 12.21
CA MET A 296 21.90 -14.96 11.18
C MET A 296 22.44 -16.38 11.27
N ASN A 297 21.59 -17.33 10.95
CA ASN A 297 21.94 -18.72 10.69
C ASN A 297 21.12 -19.24 9.50
N ALA A 298 21.68 -20.19 8.77
CA ALA A 298 20.99 -20.91 7.70
C ALA A 298 21.46 -22.36 7.67
N SER A 299 20.74 -23.25 7.01
CA SER A 299 21.23 -24.61 6.73
C SER A 299 22.24 -24.60 5.57
N GLU A 300 21.99 -23.76 4.56
CA GLU A 300 22.87 -23.62 3.40
C GLU A 300 22.87 -22.16 2.90
N PHE A 301 24.02 -21.72 2.42
CA PHE A 301 24.17 -20.49 1.63
C PHE A 301 25.06 -20.76 0.42
N ILE A 302 24.55 -20.42 -0.76
CA ILE A 302 25.21 -20.58 -2.04
C ILE A 302 25.39 -19.20 -2.68
N TYR A 303 26.59 -18.92 -3.19
CA TYR A 303 26.88 -17.75 -4.01
C TYR A 303 27.96 -18.06 -5.04
N GLY A 304 27.56 -18.18 -6.32
CA GLY A 304 28.41 -18.67 -7.39
C GLY A 304 28.93 -20.08 -7.08
N SER A 305 30.24 -20.22 -6.96
CA SER A 305 30.89 -21.48 -6.58
C SER A 305 31.05 -21.66 -5.06
N LEU A 306 30.72 -20.65 -4.25
CA LEU A 306 30.81 -20.75 -2.81
C LEU A 306 29.59 -21.48 -2.26
N HIS A 307 29.82 -22.52 -1.47
CA HIS A 307 28.77 -23.28 -0.80
C HIS A 307 29.12 -23.45 0.68
N PHE A 308 28.42 -22.70 1.51
CA PHE A 308 28.53 -22.74 2.96
C PHE A 308 27.41 -23.60 3.53
N PHE A 309 27.75 -24.55 4.38
CA PHE A 309 26.77 -25.30 5.15
C PHE A 309 26.77 -24.87 6.61
N ASP A 310 25.57 -24.86 7.19
CA ASP A 310 25.30 -24.39 8.55
C ASP A 310 25.98 -23.04 8.89
N PRO A 311 25.96 -22.02 8.00
CA PRO A 311 26.61 -20.76 8.30
C PRO A 311 25.94 -20.08 9.49
N ILE A 312 26.77 -19.57 10.41
CA ILE A 312 26.36 -18.71 11.52
C ILE A 312 27.16 -17.42 11.40
N LEU A 313 26.48 -16.27 11.46
CA LEU A 313 27.11 -14.95 11.46
C LEU A 313 26.48 -14.07 12.53
N ASN A 314 27.33 -13.48 13.38
CA ASN A 314 26.97 -12.47 14.35
C ASN A 314 27.85 -11.25 14.16
N ALA A 315 27.24 -10.08 13.97
CA ALA A 315 27.92 -8.82 13.73
C ALA A 315 27.28 -7.67 14.51
N GLU A 316 28.11 -6.73 14.93
CA GLU A 316 27.69 -5.47 15.56
C GLU A 316 28.12 -4.30 14.66
N PHE A 317 27.25 -3.31 14.51
CA PHE A 317 27.46 -2.13 13.68
C PHE A 317 27.60 -0.91 14.57
N SER A 318 28.62 -0.10 14.29
CA SER A 318 28.85 1.16 14.97
C SER A 318 29.35 2.23 13.99
N PRO A 319 29.52 3.50 14.43
CA PRO A 319 30.11 4.52 13.58
C PRO A 319 31.53 4.16 13.12
N GLN A 320 32.27 3.38 13.91
CA GLN A 320 33.65 2.98 13.62
C GLN A 320 33.74 1.87 12.55
N GLY A 321 32.71 1.02 12.42
CA GLY A 321 32.81 -0.16 11.57
C GLY A 321 31.87 -1.29 11.95
N ILE A 322 32.16 -2.47 11.43
CA ILE A 322 31.44 -3.71 11.74
C ILE A 322 32.37 -4.58 12.58
N ALA A 323 31.97 -4.93 13.81
CA ALA A 323 32.63 -5.97 14.57
C ALA A 323 31.99 -7.32 14.21
N LEU A 324 32.69 -8.14 13.44
CA LEU A 324 32.31 -9.52 13.17
C LEU A 324 32.66 -10.37 14.40
N ARG A 325 31.67 -10.57 15.28
CA ARG A 325 31.84 -11.34 16.51
C ARG A 325 32.06 -12.81 16.24
N GLN A 326 31.35 -13.33 15.24
CA GLN A 326 31.44 -14.72 14.85
C GLN A 326 31.04 -14.86 13.38
N PHE A 327 31.86 -15.56 12.63
CA PHE A 327 31.45 -16.29 11.44
C PHE A 327 31.94 -17.74 11.58
N SER A 328 31.07 -18.70 11.31
CA SER A 328 31.46 -20.10 11.23
C SER A 328 30.62 -20.84 10.20
N SER A 329 31.22 -21.76 9.45
CA SER A 329 30.52 -22.61 8.50
C SER A 329 31.36 -23.84 8.16
N ARG A 330 30.71 -24.87 7.60
CA ARG A 330 31.40 -25.95 6.87
C ARG A 330 31.59 -25.54 5.41
N TRP A 331 32.79 -25.72 4.90
CA TRP A 331 33.19 -25.34 3.53
C TRP A 331 34.30 -26.26 3.03
N GLU A 332 34.19 -26.77 1.80
CA GLU A 332 35.16 -27.67 1.14
C GLU A 332 35.60 -28.86 2.02
N GLY A 333 34.62 -29.61 2.54
CA GLY A 333 34.85 -30.75 3.44
C GLY A 333 35.34 -30.40 4.84
N GLY A 334 35.73 -29.14 5.08
CA GLY A 334 36.27 -28.66 6.35
C GLY A 334 35.37 -27.67 7.08
N MET A 335 35.99 -26.96 8.02
CA MET A 335 35.40 -25.91 8.84
C MET A 335 36.15 -24.60 8.62
N VAL A 336 35.40 -23.50 8.48
CA VAL A 336 35.91 -22.14 8.55
C VAL A 336 35.32 -21.45 9.77
N ARG A 337 36.16 -20.74 10.53
CA ARG A 337 35.72 -19.81 11.57
C ARG A 337 36.56 -18.54 11.51
N THR A 338 35.92 -17.39 11.71
CA THR A 338 36.63 -16.11 11.80
C THR A 338 35.87 -15.12 12.67
N SER A 339 36.63 -14.20 13.26
CA SER A 339 36.15 -12.98 13.88
C SER A 339 37.08 -11.83 13.50
N GLY A 340 36.59 -10.61 13.61
CA GLY A 340 37.38 -9.44 13.26
C GLY A 340 36.57 -8.17 13.19
N ASN A 341 37.14 -7.14 12.56
CA ASN A 341 36.57 -5.82 12.46
C ASN A 341 36.74 -5.30 11.03
N TRP A 342 35.64 -4.91 10.40
CA TRP A 342 35.68 -4.05 9.23
C TRP A 342 35.72 -2.60 9.71
N LEU A 343 36.86 -1.95 9.56
CA LEU A 343 37.06 -0.56 9.94
C LEU A 343 36.57 0.36 8.82
N ARG A 344 35.60 1.22 9.15
CA ARG A 344 35.09 2.24 8.21
C ARG A 344 36.20 3.22 7.82
N ALA A 345 37.02 3.60 8.80
CA ALA A 345 38.23 4.38 8.52
C ALA A 345 39.23 3.50 7.74
N GLY A 346 39.47 3.86 6.49
CA GLY A 346 40.42 3.16 5.62
C GLY A 346 39.88 1.93 4.91
N ASN A 347 38.59 1.59 5.07
CA ASN A 347 37.92 0.45 4.41
C ASN A 347 38.69 -0.87 4.56
N ALA A 348 39.16 -1.17 5.78
CA ALA A 348 40.05 -2.29 6.04
C ALA A 348 39.36 -3.39 6.85
N LEU A 349 39.50 -4.64 6.41
CA LEU A 349 39.12 -5.81 7.20
C LEU A 349 40.32 -6.28 8.02
N VAL A 350 40.18 -6.28 9.34
CA VAL A 350 41.18 -6.78 10.29
C VAL A 350 40.62 -8.03 10.95
N LEU A 351 41.27 -9.17 10.75
CA LEU A 351 40.83 -10.44 11.34
C LEU A 351 41.54 -10.62 12.68
N ASP A 352 40.75 -10.83 13.74
CA ASP A 352 41.27 -11.10 15.08
C ASP A 352 41.63 -12.58 15.22
N ASP A 353 40.81 -13.45 14.64
CA ASP A 353 41.04 -14.88 14.58
C ASP A 353 40.52 -15.43 13.24
N THR A 354 41.23 -16.38 12.67
CA THR A 354 40.81 -17.10 11.47
C THR A 354 41.38 -18.50 11.52
N ALA A 355 40.51 -19.49 11.40
CA ALA A 355 40.93 -20.89 11.32
C ALA A 355 40.18 -21.60 10.19
N PHE A 356 40.96 -22.34 9.41
CA PHE A 356 40.49 -23.33 8.45
C PHE A 356 40.97 -24.69 8.96
N ALA A 357 40.06 -25.65 9.09
CA ALA A 357 40.37 -26.97 9.63
C ALA A 357 39.74 -28.07 8.78
N GLY A 358 40.50 -29.12 8.48
CA GLY A 358 39.99 -30.31 7.79
C GLY A 358 39.56 -30.08 6.34
N LEU A 359 40.16 -29.11 5.63
CA LEU A 359 39.87 -28.90 4.22
C LEU A 359 40.24 -30.15 3.41
N GLU A 360 39.26 -30.67 2.67
CA GLU A 360 39.45 -31.80 1.77
C GLU A 360 39.48 -31.25 0.34
N TYR A 361 40.65 -31.32 -0.31
CA TYR A 361 40.79 -30.97 -1.71
C TYR A 361 40.66 -32.26 -2.53
N THR A 362 39.55 -32.42 -3.27
CA THR A 362 39.35 -33.52 -4.21
C THR A 362 39.57 -33.11 -5.65
#